data_AF-A0A1S8ACF1-F1
#
_entry.id   AF-A0A1S8ACF1-F1
#
_cell.length_a   1.000
_cell.length_b   1.000
_cell.length_c   1.000
_cell.angle_alpha   90.00
_cell.angle_beta   90.00
_cell.angle_gamma   90.00
#
_symmetry.space_group_name_H-M   'P 1'
#
loop_
_entity.id
_entity.type
_entity.pdbx_description
1 polymer ?
#
loop_
_entity_poly.entity_id
_entity_poly.type
_entity_poly.pdbx_seq_one_letter_code
_entity_poly.pdbx_strand_id
1 'polypeptide(L)'
;FPNLERLSSSIVDLQNLTHLYLYDCPKFKYFPEKGLPSSLLQLQIWSCPLIEEKCRKDGGQYWDLLTHIPSVAIDDKWIFDD
;
A
#
# COMPACT_ATOMS: atom_id res chain seq x y z
N PHE A 1 -11.69 -8.34 -0.33
CA PHE A 1 -11.62 -9.25 0.84
C PHE A 1 -12.07 -8.49 2.08
N PRO A 2 -13.34 -8.62 2.52
CA PRO A 2 -13.91 -7.71 3.52
C PRO A 2 -13.29 -7.84 4.92
N ASN A 3 -12.54 -8.93 5.17
CA ASN A 3 -11.90 -9.20 6.46
C ASN A 3 -10.37 -9.12 6.43
N LEU A 4 -9.77 -8.72 5.31
CA LEU A 4 -8.31 -8.61 5.23
C LEU A 4 -7.85 -7.43 6.10
N GLU A 5 -7.13 -7.71 7.19
CA GLU A 5 -6.61 -6.66 8.08
C GLU A 5 -5.14 -6.31 7.81
N ARG A 6 -4.37 -7.29 7.31
CA ARG A 6 -2.93 -7.20 7.06
C ARG A 6 -2.52 -8.17 5.96
N LEU A 7 -1.49 -7.82 5.19
CA LEU A 7 -0.84 -8.74 4.25
C LEU A 7 0.04 -9.73 5.02
N SER A 8 0.23 -10.93 4.48
CA SER A 8 1.19 -11.89 5.06
C SER A 8 2.60 -11.29 5.03
N SER A 9 3.40 -11.55 6.08
CA SER A 9 4.80 -11.14 6.13
C SER A 9 5.65 -11.74 5.00
N SER A 10 5.23 -12.88 4.45
CA SER A 10 5.89 -13.54 3.31
C SER A 10 5.79 -12.76 2.00
N ILE A 11 4.95 -11.72 1.91
CA ILE A 11 4.85 -10.91 0.68
C ILE A 11 6.18 -10.19 0.36
N VAL A 12 6.98 -9.89 1.39
CA VAL A 12 8.29 -9.25 1.24
C VAL A 12 9.28 -10.13 0.47
N ASP A 13 9.09 -11.45 0.51
CA ASP A 13 9.97 -12.41 -0.14
C ASP A 13 9.65 -12.57 -1.65
N LEU A 14 8.57 -11.95 -2.14
CA LEU A 14 8.13 -12.05 -3.53
C LEU A 14 8.99 -11.19 -4.46
N GLN A 15 10.11 -11.76 -4.91
CA GLN A 15 11.09 -11.08 -5.77
C GLN A 15 10.53 -10.58 -7.11
N ASN A 16 9.42 -11.15 -7.60
CA ASN A 16 8.83 -10.78 -8.90
C ASN A 16 7.52 -9.99 -8.78
N LEU A 17 7.11 -9.59 -7.56
CA LEU A 17 5.87 -8.83 -7.40
C LEU A 17 6.09 -7.35 -7.75
N THR A 18 5.78 -7.00 -8.98
CA THR A 18 5.94 -5.63 -9.49
C THR A 18 4.70 -4.75 -9.31
N HIS A 19 3.52 -5.36 -9.15
CA HIS A 19 2.26 -4.64 -9.04
C HIS A 19 1.42 -5.22 -7.90
N LEU A 20 0.96 -4.37 -7.00
CA LEU A 20 0.10 -4.73 -5.88
C LEU A 20 -1.15 -3.85 -5.91
N TYR A 21 -2.31 -4.51 -5.94
CA TYR A 21 -3.59 -3.83 -5.97
C TYR A 21 -4.45 -4.26 -4.78
N LEU A 22 -4.96 -3.28 -4.03
CA LEU A 22 -5.87 -3.47 -2.90
C LEU A 22 -7.18 -2.78 -3.21
N TYR A 23 -8.20 -3.58 -3.53
CA TYR A 23 -9.56 -3.12 -3.86
C TYR A 23 -10.54 -3.62 -2.82
N ASP A 24 -11.44 -2.75 -2.35
CA ASP A 24 -12.56 -3.09 -1.46
C ASP A 24 -12.13 -3.93 -0.25
N CYS A 25 -11.10 -3.45 0.44
CA CYS A 25 -10.57 -4.04 1.67
C CYS A 25 -10.82 -3.09 2.86
N PRO A 26 -12.08 -2.94 3.32
CA PRO A 26 -12.46 -1.94 4.31
C PRO A 26 -11.85 -2.15 5.70
N LYS A 27 -11.37 -3.36 6.00
CA LYS A 27 -10.71 -3.69 7.27
C LYS A 27 -9.18 -3.65 7.20
N PHE A 28 -8.60 -3.36 6.03
CA PHE A 28 -7.16 -3.38 5.84
C PHE A 28 -6.51 -2.19 6.54
N LYS A 29 -5.65 -2.47 7.52
CA LYS A 29 -5.13 -1.49 8.49
C LYS A 29 -3.62 -1.41 8.53
N TYR A 30 -2.94 -2.47 8.08
CA TYR A 30 -1.50 -2.63 8.27
C TYR A 30 -0.82 -3.25 7.05
N PHE A 31 0.28 -2.63 6.61
CA PHE A 31 1.30 -3.34 5.83
C PHE A 31 2.10 -4.28 6.74
N PRO A 32 2.85 -5.24 6.18
CA PRO A 32 3.78 -6.06 6.94
C PRO A 32 4.84 -5.19 7.65
N GLU A 33 5.26 -5.58 8.85
CA GLU A 33 6.30 -4.87 9.61
C GLU A 33 7.63 -4.79 8.87
N LYS A 34 7.93 -5.79 8.04
CA LYS A 34 9.11 -5.84 7.18
C LYS A 34 9.00 -4.98 5.91
N GLY A 35 7.89 -4.29 5.71
CA GLY A 35 7.62 -3.46 4.53
C GLY A 35 6.96 -4.22 3.39
N LEU A 36 7.23 -3.75 2.17
CA LEU A 36 6.72 -4.29 0.90
C LEU A 36 7.89 -4.88 0.09
N PRO A 37 7.62 -5.78 -0.87
CA PRO A 37 8.68 -6.34 -1.70
C PRO A 37 9.45 -5.24 -2.45
N SER A 38 10.77 -5.38 -2.50
CA SER A 38 11.67 -4.39 -3.12
C SER A 38 11.52 -4.28 -4.65
N SER A 39 10.91 -5.28 -5.29
CA SER A 39 10.61 -5.26 -6.72
C SER A 39 9.30 -4.55 -7.06
N LEU A 40 8.57 -4.05 -6.06
CA LEU A 40 7.28 -3.40 -6.26
C LEU A 40 7.47 -2.06 -6.98
N LEU A 41 6.85 -1.95 -8.15
CA LEU A 41 6.87 -0.76 -8.99
C LEU A 41 5.58 0.05 -8.86
N GLN A 42 4.46 -0.64 -8.65
CA GLN A 42 3.15 -0.02 -8.53
C GLN A 42 2.37 -0.54 -7.32
N LEU A 43 1.82 0.40 -6.54
CA LEU A 43 0.82 0.15 -5.52
C LEU A 43 -0.44 0.94 -5.83
N GLN A 44 -1.59 0.27 -5.92
CA GLN A 44 -2.88 0.96 -5.96
C GLN A 44 -3.75 0.49 -4.80
N ILE A 45 -4.38 1.47 -4.15
CA ILE A 45 -5.29 1.26 -3.04
C ILE A 45 -6.59 1.97 -3.39
N TRP A 46 -7.70 1.24 -3.34
CA TRP A 46 -9.01 1.79 -3.66
C TRP A 46 -10.06 1.25 -2.71
N SER A 47 -10.92 2.13 -2.19
CA SER A 47 -11.99 1.75 -1.25
C SER A 47 -11.45 0.97 -0.04
N CYS A 48 -10.31 1.42 0.49
CA CYS A 48 -9.65 0.86 1.67
C CYS A 48 -9.42 1.96 2.74
N PRO A 49 -10.49 2.50 3.35
CA PRO A 49 -10.44 3.74 4.13
C PRO A 49 -9.44 3.73 5.30
N LEU A 50 -9.25 2.58 5.95
CA LEU A 50 -8.38 2.49 7.14
C LEU A 50 -6.89 2.55 6.83
N ILE A 51 -6.46 2.06 5.66
CA ILE A 51 -5.06 2.20 5.25
C ILE A 51 -4.82 3.54 4.55
N GLU A 52 -5.81 4.02 3.79
CA GLU A 52 -5.74 5.30 3.09
C GLU A 52 -5.39 6.44 4.04
N GLU A 53 -6.06 6.54 5.19
CA GLU A 53 -5.79 7.57 6.20
C GLU A 53 -4.33 7.54 6.69
N LYS A 54 -3.72 6.35 6.70
CA LYS A 54 -2.33 6.13 7.14
C LYS A 54 -1.30 6.36 6.04
N CYS A 55 -1.73 6.48 4.79
CA CYS A 55 -0.87 6.65 3.64
C CYS A 55 -0.73 8.12 3.19
N ARG A 56 -1.35 9.06 3.92
CA ARG A 56 -1.36 10.47 3.54
C ARG A 56 0.05 11.11 3.53
N LYS A 57 0.24 12.06 2.60
CA LYS A 57 1.48 12.85 2.42
C LYS A 57 1.82 13.74 3.61
N ASP A 58 0.83 14.15 4.39
CA ASP A 58 0.95 15.03 5.56
C ASP A 58 1.24 14.25 6.86
N GLY A 59 2.22 13.35 6.84
CA GLY A 59 2.66 12.61 8.03
C GLY A 59 1.88 11.32 8.30
N GLY A 60 1.33 10.69 7.27
CA GLY A 60 0.76 9.36 7.37
C GLY A 60 1.81 8.33 7.84
N GLN A 61 1.39 7.38 8.68
CA GLN A 61 2.24 6.30 9.22
C GLN A 61 3.08 5.58 8.15
N TYR A 62 2.55 5.45 6.94
CA TYR A 62 3.20 4.72 5.85
C TYR A 62 3.83 5.62 4.80
N TRP A 63 3.87 6.94 4.98
CA TRP A 63 4.40 7.84 3.96
C TRP A 63 5.81 7.45 3.51
N ASP A 64 6.74 7.24 4.44
CA ASP A 64 8.12 6.86 4.12
C ASP A 64 8.19 5.55 3.33
N LEU A 65 7.35 4.55 3.67
CA LEU A 65 7.25 3.30 2.93
C LEU A 65 6.83 3.53 1.48
N LEU A 66 5.90 4.46 1.23
CA LEU A 66 5.40 4.75 -0.11
C LEU A 66 6.43 5.46 -0.97
N THR A 67 7.27 6.33 -0.39
CA THR A 67 8.30 7.07 -1.15
C THR A 67 9.32 6.17 -1.86
N HIS A 68 9.43 4.90 -1.45
CA HIS A 68 10.29 3.92 -2.09
C HIS A 68 9.64 3.21 -3.29
N ILE A 69 8.34 3.42 -3.53
CA ILE A 69 7.59 2.80 -4.62
C ILE A 69 7.45 3.82 -5.76
N PRO A 70 7.89 3.49 -6.99
CA PRO A 70 7.85 4.43 -8.12
C PRO A 70 6.47 5.01 -8.44
N SER A 71 5.40 4.21 -8.30
CA SER A 71 4.05 4.57 -8.72
C SER A 71 3.05 4.18 -7.64
N VAL A 72 2.41 5.18 -7.02
CA VAL A 72 1.42 4.94 -5.96
C VAL A 72 0.16 5.76 -6.22
N ALA A 73 -0.98 5.08 -6.25
CA ALA A 73 -2.30 5.69 -6.37
C ALA A 73 -3.20 5.26 -5.21
N ILE A 74 -3.93 6.22 -4.64
CA ILE A 74 -4.88 6.01 -3.55
C ILE A 74 -6.18 6.74 -3.90
N ASP A 75 -7.29 6.02 -3.99
CA ASP A 75 -8.62 6.55 -4.35
C ASP A 75 -8.57 7.48 -5.58
N ASP A 76 -8.02 6.92 -6.68
CA ASP A 76 -7.85 7.56 -7.99
C ASP A 76 -6.93 8.80 -8.00
N LYS A 77 -6.15 9.01 -6.93
CA LYS A 77 -5.17 10.10 -6.83
C LYS A 77 -3.75 9.55 -6.79
N TRP A 78 -2.92 10.02 -7.72
CA TRP A 78 -1.48 9.82 -7.67
C TRP A 78 -0.89 10.67 -6.54
N ILE A 79 -0.12 10.06 -5.65
CA ILE A 79 0.37 10.76 -4.45
C ILE A 79 1.67 11.55 -4.69
N PHE A 80 2.30 11.35 -5.85
CA PHE A 80 3.55 12.02 -6.26
C PHE A 80 3.38 13.05 -7.38
N ASP A 81 2.21 13.08 -8.02
CA ASP A 81 1.90 14.10 -9.02
C ASP A 81 1.23 15.27 -8.27
N ASP A 82 1.96 16.39 -8.13
CA ASP A 82 1.44 17.67 -7.58
C ASP A 82 0.60 18.43 -8.62
#